data_AF-A0A1C6Q530-F1
#
_entry.id   AF-A0A1C6Q530-F1
#
_cell.length_a   1.000
_cell.length_b   1.000
_cell.length_c   1.000
_cell.angle_alpha   90.00
_cell.angle_beta   90.00
_cell.angle_gamma   90.00
#
_symmetry.space_group_name_H-M   'P 1'
#
loop_
_entity.id
_entity.type
_entity.pdbx_description
1 polymer ?
#
loop_
_entity_poly.entity_id
_entity_poly.type
_entity_poly.pdbx_seq_one_letter_code
_entity_poly.pdbx_strand_id
1 'polypeptide(L)'
;MSTTRSTLFKWATAGAVAAAALFAAASASAANVAWSVGVNVPGVAVGVASPQPYYVAPAPAYYPPAAYVAPAPVYVRPAPVYYAPPPVYYGPAPVYYRGYYYGHGHRHWRY
;
A
#
# COMPACT_ATOMS: atom_id res chain seq x y z
N MET A 1 -20.16 -72.55 30.30
CA MET A 1 -19.82 -71.18 29.85
C MET A 1 -20.37 -70.19 30.87
N SER A 2 -19.51 -69.39 31.50
CA SER A 2 -19.91 -68.45 32.57
C SER A 2 -20.62 -67.23 31.98
N THR A 3 -21.94 -67.31 31.86
CA THR A 3 -22.81 -66.23 31.39
C THR A 3 -22.67 -64.98 32.25
N THR A 4 -22.52 -65.13 33.57
CA THR A 4 -22.36 -64.04 34.54
C THR A 4 -21.16 -63.13 34.24
N ARG A 5 -20.00 -63.71 33.88
CA ARG A 5 -18.77 -62.94 33.58
C ARG A 5 -18.94 -62.11 32.30
N SER A 6 -19.67 -62.63 31.32
CA SER A 6 -19.96 -61.93 30.08
C SER A 6 -20.93 -60.77 30.29
N THR A 7 -21.92 -60.92 31.17
CA THR A 7 -22.90 -59.88 31.48
C THR A 7 -22.23 -58.74 32.23
N LEU A 8 -21.40 -59.04 33.23
CA LEU A 8 -20.61 -58.03 33.97
C LEU A 8 -19.66 -57.25 33.04
N PHE A 9 -19.00 -57.94 32.10
CA PHE A 9 -18.13 -57.28 31.13
C PHE A 9 -18.92 -56.35 30.19
N LYS A 10 -20.11 -56.75 29.73
CA LYS A 10 -20.97 -55.88 28.91
C LYS A 10 -21.38 -54.61 29.65
N TRP A 11 -21.77 -54.73 30.92
CA TRP A 11 -22.12 -53.57 31.75
C TRP A 11 -20.91 -52.68 32.05
N ALA A 12 -19.73 -53.27 32.29
CA ALA A 12 -18.50 -52.52 32.49
C ALA A 12 -18.12 -51.71 31.24
N THR A 13 -18.21 -52.31 30.05
CA THR A 13 -17.96 -51.61 28.79
C THR A 13 -18.99 -50.52 28.53
N ALA A 14 -20.27 -50.77 28.79
CA ALA A 14 -21.32 -49.75 28.67
C ALA A 14 -21.08 -48.56 29.62
N GLY A 15 -20.69 -48.84 30.88
CA GLY A 15 -20.34 -47.80 31.84
C GLY A 15 -19.10 -47.00 31.43
N ALA A 16 -18.06 -47.65 30.91
CA ALA A 16 -16.86 -46.99 30.42
C ALA A 16 -17.14 -46.06 29.22
N VAL A 17 -17.98 -46.51 28.27
CA VAL A 17 -18.39 -45.68 27.12
C VAL A 17 -19.22 -44.48 27.59
N ALA A 18 -20.15 -44.67 28.52
CA ALA A 18 -20.95 -43.58 29.07
C ALA A 18 -20.08 -42.54 29.81
N ALA A 19 -19.12 -43.00 30.62
CA ALA A 19 -18.18 -42.13 31.29
C ALA A 19 -17.31 -41.35 30.30
N ALA A 20 -16.76 -42.02 29.28
CA ALA A 20 -15.95 -41.38 28.24
C ALA A 20 -16.74 -40.31 27.47
N ALA A 21 -18.01 -40.59 27.13
CA ALA A 21 -18.90 -39.62 26.50
C ALA A 21 -19.14 -38.39 27.39
N LEU A 22 -19.30 -38.59 28.70
CA LEU A 22 -19.50 -37.51 29.66
C LEU A 22 -18.25 -36.62 29.80
N PHE A 23 -17.06 -37.21 29.87
CA PHE A 23 -15.80 -36.47 29.90
C PHE A 23 -15.52 -35.72 28.59
N ALA A 24 -15.87 -36.31 27.44
CA ALA A 24 -15.78 -35.64 26.15
C ALA A 24 -16.77 -34.46 26.01
N ALA A 25 -17.97 -34.57 26.59
CA ALA A 25 -18.92 -33.46 26.65
C ALA A 25 -18.43 -32.34 27.58
N ALA A 26 -17.78 -32.68 28.70
CA ALA A 26 -17.20 -31.72 29.63
C ALA A 26 -16.04 -30.92 29.00
N SER A 27 -15.20 -31.53 28.17
CA SER A 27 -14.12 -30.80 27.49
C SER A 27 -14.61 -29.82 26.42
N ALA A 28 -15.80 -30.05 25.83
CA ALA A 28 -16.44 -29.12 24.91
C ALA A 28 -17.03 -27.88 25.62
N SER A 29 -17.24 -27.94 26.93
CA SER A 29 -17.87 -26.88 27.72
C SER A 29 -16.88 -25.81 28.23
N ALA A 30 -15.85 -25.49 27.44
CA ALA A 30 -14.82 -24.52 27.82
C ALA A 30 -15.28 -23.05 27.80
N ALA A 31 -16.54 -22.76 27.46
CA ALA A 31 -17.12 -21.42 27.51
C ALA A 31 -18.37 -21.43 28.40
N ASN A 32 -18.25 -20.89 29.62
CA ASN A 32 -19.36 -20.61 30.57
C ASN A 32 -19.91 -21.79 31.40
N VAL A 33 -19.06 -22.68 31.93
CA VAL A 33 -19.52 -23.68 32.93
C VAL A 33 -19.56 -23.06 34.32
N ALA A 34 -20.77 -22.92 34.86
CA ALA A 34 -20.99 -22.61 36.25
C ALA A 34 -21.71 -23.76 36.93
N TRP A 35 -21.18 -24.21 38.05
CA TRP A 35 -21.82 -25.19 38.92
C TRP A 35 -21.89 -24.62 40.32
N SER A 36 -22.93 -25.01 41.05
CA SER A 36 -23.16 -24.58 42.43
C SER A 36 -23.35 -25.81 43.30
N VAL A 37 -22.76 -25.80 44.49
CA VAL A 37 -23.03 -26.81 45.52
C VAL A 37 -23.76 -26.12 46.67
N GLY A 38 -25.00 -26.53 46.91
CA GLY A 38 -25.78 -26.08 48.05
C GLY A 38 -25.56 -27.00 49.24
N VAL A 39 -25.16 -26.43 50.38
CA VAL A 39 -25.25 -27.12 51.68
C VAL A 39 -26.52 -26.60 52.34
N ASN A 40 -27.49 -27.48 52.64
CA ASN A 40 -28.75 -27.08 53.27
C ASN A 40 -28.51 -26.75 54.75
N VAL A 41 -28.02 -25.54 54.99
CA VAL A 41 -28.03 -24.85 56.28
C VAL A 41 -28.82 -23.56 56.04
N PRO A 42 -29.76 -23.16 56.91
CA PRO A 42 -30.51 -21.92 56.72
C PRO A 42 -29.59 -20.74 56.43
N GLY A 43 -29.72 -20.12 55.25
CA GLY A 43 -29.11 -18.83 54.93
C GLY A 43 -27.76 -18.80 54.19
N VAL A 44 -27.21 -19.94 53.71
CA VAL A 44 -25.90 -19.91 53.00
C VAL A 44 -25.97 -20.61 51.64
N ALA A 45 -25.70 -19.84 50.58
CA ALA A 45 -25.47 -20.34 49.23
C ALA A 45 -24.12 -19.81 48.72
N VAL A 46 -23.18 -20.71 48.43
CA VAL A 46 -21.83 -20.36 47.94
C VAL A 46 -21.70 -20.84 46.49
N GLY A 47 -21.34 -19.92 45.58
CA GLY A 47 -21.05 -20.24 44.18
C GLY A 47 -22.25 -20.22 43.22
N VAL A 48 -23.27 -19.39 43.47
CA VAL A 48 -24.53 -19.35 42.66
C VAL A 48 -24.46 -18.49 41.40
N ALA A 49 -23.28 -18.24 40.82
CA ALA A 49 -23.16 -17.36 39.66
C ALA A 49 -22.08 -17.79 38.68
N SER A 50 -22.41 -17.75 37.38
CA SER A 50 -21.45 -17.83 36.28
C SER A 50 -20.62 -16.54 36.20
N PRO A 51 -19.31 -16.61 35.94
CA PRO A 51 -18.52 -15.43 35.64
C PRO A 51 -19.10 -14.75 34.39
N GLN A 52 -19.55 -13.50 34.56
CA GLN A 52 -20.05 -12.67 33.46
C GLN A 52 -18.85 -12.22 32.61
N PRO A 53 -18.86 -12.43 31.28
CA PRO A 53 -17.83 -11.89 30.41
C PRO A 53 -17.91 -10.36 30.46
N TYR A 54 -16.89 -9.72 31.02
CA TYR A 54 -16.76 -8.27 30.96
C TYR A 54 -16.18 -7.90 29.60
N TYR A 55 -17.03 -7.44 28.68
CA TYR A 55 -16.57 -6.94 27.38
C TYR A 55 -16.10 -5.49 27.53
N VAL A 56 -14.79 -5.27 27.40
CA VAL A 56 -14.23 -3.92 27.26
C VAL A 56 -14.06 -3.64 25.78
N ALA A 57 -14.88 -2.74 25.24
CA ALA A 57 -14.68 -2.25 23.88
C ALA A 57 -13.33 -1.49 23.81
N PRO A 58 -12.49 -1.76 22.80
CA PRO A 58 -11.29 -0.97 22.56
C PRO A 58 -11.64 0.52 22.38
N ALA A 59 -10.83 1.41 22.96
CA ALA A 59 -11.01 2.84 22.76
C ALA A 59 -10.89 3.19 21.26
N PRO A 60 -11.73 4.09 20.71
CA PRO A 60 -11.60 4.53 19.32
C PRO A 60 -10.23 5.16 19.08
N ALA A 61 -9.47 4.62 18.13
CA ALA A 61 -8.23 5.25 17.67
C ALA A 61 -8.57 6.31 16.62
N TYR A 62 -8.33 7.59 16.94
CA TYR A 62 -8.50 8.68 15.99
C TYR A 62 -7.18 8.89 15.22
N TYR A 63 -7.18 8.58 13.93
CA TYR A 63 -6.04 8.86 13.06
C TYR A 63 -6.19 10.25 12.43
N PRO A 64 -5.16 11.10 12.47
CA PRO A 64 -5.19 12.35 11.73
C PRO A 64 -5.24 12.06 10.22
N PRO A 65 -5.95 12.89 9.43
CA PRO A 65 -5.95 12.76 7.99
C PRO A 65 -4.53 12.90 7.44
N ALA A 66 -4.21 12.14 6.39
CA ALA A 66 -2.92 12.23 5.71
C ALA A 66 -2.71 13.66 5.19
N ALA A 67 -1.54 14.23 5.44
CA ALA A 67 -1.17 15.53 4.91
C ALA A 67 -0.99 15.43 3.38
N TYR A 68 -1.82 16.16 2.63
CA TYR A 68 -1.65 16.26 1.18
C TYR A 68 -0.50 17.22 0.86
N VAL A 69 0.55 16.70 0.23
CA VAL A 69 1.65 17.51 -0.31
C VAL A 69 1.38 17.77 -1.79
N ALA A 70 1.06 19.01 -2.13
CA ALA A 70 0.91 19.40 -3.53
C ALA A 70 2.27 19.34 -4.25
N PRO A 71 2.33 18.83 -5.49
CA PRO A 71 3.53 18.89 -6.32
C PRO A 71 4.01 20.33 -6.53
N ALA A 72 5.32 20.55 -6.50
CA ALA A 72 5.88 21.87 -6.78
C ALA A 72 5.62 22.26 -8.26
N PRO A 73 5.21 23.52 -8.54
CA PRO A 73 5.01 23.97 -9.90
C PRO A 73 6.35 24.01 -10.65
N VAL A 74 6.39 23.39 -11.83
CA VAL A 74 7.53 23.45 -12.74
C VAL A 74 7.33 24.60 -13.72
N TYR A 75 8.14 25.66 -13.59
CA TYR A 75 8.13 26.78 -14.54
C TYR A 75 9.15 26.54 -15.66
N VAL A 76 8.69 26.25 -16.87
CA VAL A 76 9.55 26.16 -18.06
C VAL A 76 9.53 27.49 -18.79
N ARG A 77 10.65 28.22 -18.80
CA ARG A 77 10.80 29.44 -19.58
C ARG A 77 11.27 29.06 -21.00
N PRO A 78 10.53 29.43 -22.07
CA PRO A 78 11.01 29.26 -23.44
C PRO A 78 12.33 30.01 -23.65
N ALA A 79 13.26 29.38 -24.36
CA ALA A 79 14.51 30.04 -24.75
C ALA A 79 14.21 31.19 -25.72
N PRO A 80 14.84 32.37 -25.58
CA PRO A 80 14.71 33.45 -26.54
C PRO A 80 15.23 33.01 -27.91
N VAL A 81 14.39 33.10 -28.95
CA VAL A 81 14.81 32.90 -30.33
C VAL A 81 15.10 34.27 -30.94
N TYR A 82 16.37 34.54 -31.26
CA TYR A 82 16.76 35.73 -32.00
C TYR A 82 16.79 35.42 -33.50
N TYR A 83 15.92 36.06 -34.27
CA TYR A 83 16.02 36.10 -35.73
C TYR A 83 16.82 37.33 -36.15
N ALA A 84 18.01 37.11 -36.70
CA ALA A 84 18.76 38.14 -37.40
C ALA A 84 18.40 38.09 -38.89
N PRO A 85 17.95 39.19 -39.51
CA PRO A 85 17.79 39.22 -40.96
C PRO A 85 19.14 39.02 -41.66
N PRO A 86 19.17 38.34 -42.82
CA PRO A 86 20.41 38.12 -43.55
C PRO A 86 21.00 39.47 -44.01
N PRO A 87 22.33 39.62 -44.01
CA PRO A 87 22.96 40.85 -44.48
C PRO A 87 22.66 41.07 -45.97
N VAL A 88 22.12 42.24 -46.29
CA VAL A 88 21.89 42.66 -47.68
C VAL A 88 23.08 43.50 -48.13
N TYR A 89 23.85 42.99 -49.09
CA TYR A 89 24.93 43.74 -49.73
C TYR A 89 24.41 44.44 -50.98
N TYR A 90 24.35 45.77 -50.96
CA TYR A 90 24.20 46.60 -52.15
C TYR A 90 25.59 47.06 -52.61
N GLY A 91 26.19 46.31 -53.53
CA GLY A 91 27.40 46.74 -54.23
C GLY A 91 27.04 47.60 -55.45
N PRO A 92 27.82 48.64 -55.77
CA PRO A 92 27.66 49.36 -57.03
C PRO A 92 27.88 48.40 -58.21
N ALA A 93 27.01 48.46 -59.21
CA ALA A 93 27.15 47.70 -60.44
C ALA A 93 28.47 48.09 -61.14
N PRO A 94 29.28 47.13 -61.63
CA PRO A 94 30.52 47.45 -62.31
C PRO A 94 30.24 48.26 -63.58
N VAL A 95 30.75 49.49 -63.62
CA VAL A 95 30.70 50.36 -64.80
C VAL A 95 31.87 50.00 -65.72
N TYR A 96 31.59 49.38 -66.86
CA TYR A 96 32.59 49.16 -67.90
C TYR A 96 32.73 50.41 -68.77
N TYR A 97 33.82 51.17 -68.58
CA TYR A 97 34.21 52.25 -69.48
C TYR A 97 34.89 51.67 -70.73
N ARG A 98 34.18 51.68 -71.86
CA ARG A 98 34.74 51.37 -73.19
C ARG A 98 35.51 52.59 -73.71
N GLY A 99 36.78 52.70 -73.32
CA GLY A 99 37.67 53.77 -73.78
C GLY A 99 38.06 53.61 -75.25
N TYR A 100 37.49 54.44 -76.13
CA TYR A 100 38.08 54.76 -77.43
C TYR A 100 39.00 55.96 -77.27
N TYR A 101 40.31 55.82 -77.50
CA TYR A 101 41.18 56.96 -77.78
C TYR A 101 42.23 56.61 -78.84
N TYR A 102 42.09 57.27 -79.98
CA TYR A 102 43.12 57.49 -80.98
C TYR A 102 44.11 58.55 -80.47
N GLY A 103 45.41 58.35 -80.70
CA GLY A 103 46.32 59.45 -81.02
C GLY A 103 47.49 59.75 -80.08
N HIS A 104 48.69 59.66 -80.67
CA HIS A 104 49.92 60.46 -80.47
C HIS A 104 50.95 60.11 -79.39
N GLY A 105 52.22 60.05 -79.84
CA GLY A 105 53.44 60.18 -79.01
C GLY A 105 54.64 59.33 -79.47
N HIS A 106 55.27 59.64 -80.61
CA HIS A 106 56.62 60.24 -80.71
C HIS A 106 57.84 59.40 -80.23
N ARG A 107 58.57 58.89 -81.23
CA ARG A 107 60.00 59.14 -81.55
C ARG A 107 61.08 58.66 -80.56
N HIS A 108 61.83 57.63 -80.95
CA HIS A 108 63.23 57.45 -80.51
C HIS A 108 64.11 56.92 -81.67
N TRP A 109 65.15 57.70 -81.99
CA TRP A 109 66.29 57.30 -82.82
C TRP A 109 67.35 56.64 -81.94
N ARG A 110 68.10 55.69 -82.51
CA ARG A 110 69.59 55.63 -82.43
C ARG A 110 70.12 54.58 -83.42
N TYR A 111 71.10 55.02 -84.20
CA TYR A 111 71.98 54.25 -85.08
C TYR A 111 73.18 53.76 -84.25
#